data_AF-W5KBM7-F1
#
_entry.id   AF-W5KBM7-F1
#
_cell.length_a   1.000
_cell.length_b   1.000
_cell.length_c   1.000
_cell.angle_alpha   90.00
_cell.angle_beta   90.00
_cell.angle_gamma   90.00
#
_symmetry.space_group_name_H-M   'P 1'
#
loop_
_entity.id
_entity.type
_entity.pdbx_description
1 polymer ?
#
loop_
_entity_poly.entity_id
_entity_poly.type
_entity_poly.pdbx_seq_one_letter_code
_entity_poly.pdbx_strand_id
1 'polypeptide(L)'
;MQILCHVIFLLMLGGISCQNNRNAKPSGKPAKKTSSTQAEVAQHTPDEDSNPGPGTAARGTQQGASTNKPADEMKLHLLRNTPAICNDGTAAGFYLKEFKGSKRWLIFLEGGWCCYNKDTCDSRYKNIPRLMSSSDWPQTRKGSGILSAQADENPHWYNANIVFVPYCSSDVWSGNKPAVKAKQGKETEYSFVGSVIIREVIKDLASKGIKQAKVVMLAGTSAGGTGVLLNIEKVASQLEQLGADTQVRGLVDSGWFLESKQKASDCPDSVSCTPVDAIKKGIRLWNGVIPEKCKQHYKRGEEWQCFFGHKLFSFLSTPLFVVQWLFDEEQLRVENIYLGGQSLSEQQWTYMQNLGKELKNSLKDVTAVFAPSCLSHTLITKSNWMDFQVKGTSLSRALQCWDRSLQEANKNSKTALKGCPFHLIDTCQWPQCNPTCPALIDQATQQEMTLLQVLASMGLDLQKLSVDTRRDSSTSTGMISNGG
;
A
#
# COMPACT_ATOMS: atom_id res chain seq x y z
N MET A 1 34.34 20.59 -25.72
CA MET A 1 33.27 21.59 -25.85
C MET A 1 32.43 21.15 -27.05
N GLN A 2 31.11 21.01 -26.86
CA GLN A 2 30.13 20.23 -27.65
C GLN A 2 30.04 18.74 -27.33
N ILE A 3 28.78 18.27 -27.25
CA ILE A 3 28.24 16.95 -26.89
C ILE A 3 27.95 16.74 -25.38
N LEU A 4 26.99 17.52 -24.85
CA LEU A 4 26.19 17.14 -23.68
C LEU A 4 24.84 17.89 -23.70
N CYS A 5 23.90 17.50 -24.58
CA CYS A 5 22.57 18.13 -24.61
C CYS A 5 21.44 17.28 -25.21
N HIS A 6 21.48 15.94 -25.11
CA HIS A 6 20.43 15.08 -25.71
C HIS A 6 19.74 14.08 -24.75
N VAL A 7 19.77 14.31 -23.43
CA VAL A 7 19.07 13.43 -22.47
C VAL A 7 17.88 14.12 -21.75
N ILE A 8 17.47 15.31 -22.19
CA ILE A 8 16.34 16.05 -21.56
C ILE A 8 15.06 16.01 -22.41
N PHE A 9 15.06 15.41 -23.60
CA PHE A 9 13.95 15.59 -24.56
C PHE A 9 12.90 14.48 -24.65
N LEU A 10 12.89 13.49 -23.75
CA LEU A 10 11.92 12.36 -23.78
C LEU A 10 10.98 12.28 -22.58
N LEU A 11 10.70 13.41 -21.92
CA LEU A 11 9.70 13.51 -20.83
C LEU A 11 8.60 14.54 -21.07
N MET A 12 8.37 14.96 -22.33
CA MET A 12 7.41 16.03 -22.64
C MET A 12 6.57 15.72 -23.89
N LEU A 13 5.90 14.57 -23.98
CA LEU A 13 4.83 14.37 -24.98
C LEU A 13 3.78 13.39 -24.43
N GLY A 14 2.71 13.94 -23.86
CA GLY A 14 1.56 13.19 -23.34
C GLY A 14 0.49 14.11 -22.78
N GLY A 15 0.24 15.26 -23.43
CA GLY A 15 -0.78 16.22 -23.05
C GLY A 15 -1.41 16.80 -24.31
N ILE A 16 -2.50 16.21 -24.77
CA ILE A 16 -3.29 16.77 -25.87
C ILE A 16 -4.15 17.91 -25.30
N SER A 17 -3.80 19.10 -25.81
CA SER A 17 -4.55 20.32 -26.01
C SER A 17 -6.07 20.31 -25.72
N CYS A 18 -6.50 21.27 -24.91
CA CYS A 18 -7.63 22.13 -25.24
C CYS A 18 -7.35 23.54 -24.70
N GLN A 19 -6.80 24.39 -25.57
CA GLN A 19 -6.85 25.84 -25.39
C GLN A 19 -8.29 26.31 -25.52
N ASN A 20 -8.74 27.17 -24.60
CA ASN A 20 -9.70 28.20 -25.00
C ASN A 20 -9.29 29.55 -24.41
N ASN A 21 -9.29 30.53 -25.30
CA ASN A 21 -8.57 31.77 -25.22
C ASN A 21 -9.31 32.79 -24.34
N ARG A 22 -8.53 33.58 -23.58
CA ARG A 22 -9.01 34.75 -22.85
C ARG A 22 -9.42 35.84 -23.84
N ASN A 23 -10.57 36.49 -23.59
CA ASN A 23 -10.84 37.81 -24.15
C ASN A 23 -11.04 38.84 -23.03
N ALA A 24 -10.45 40.01 -23.29
CA ALA A 24 -10.28 41.13 -22.38
C ALA A 24 -11.58 41.93 -22.13
N LYS A 25 -11.64 42.61 -20.98
CA LYS A 25 -12.50 43.77 -20.73
C LYS A 25 -11.79 45.06 -21.16
N PRO A 26 -12.53 46.11 -21.54
CA PRO A 26 -12.54 47.27 -20.65
C PRO A 26 -13.91 47.97 -20.46
N SER A 27 -14.06 48.52 -19.24
CA SER A 27 -14.80 49.72 -18.80
C SER A 27 -16.14 50.16 -19.44
N GLY A 28 -17.16 50.28 -18.58
CA GLY A 28 -18.34 51.16 -18.77
C GLY A 28 -19.44 50.90 -17.73
N LYS A 29 -19.76 51.88 -16.88
CA LYS A 29 -20.91 51.96 -15.95
C LYS A 29 -21.80 53.15 -16.42
N PRO A 30 -23.01 53.38 -15.87
CA PRO A 30 -24.09 52.46 -15.46
C PRO A 30 -25.50 52.94 -15.90
N ALA A 31 -26.53 52.09 -15.91
CA ALA A 31 -27.93 52.56 -15.82
C ALA A 31 -28.89 51.51 -15.22
N LYS A 32 -29.87 52.03 -14.46
CA LYS A 32 -30.86 51.38 -13.59
C LYS A 32 -32.09 50.81 -14.35
N LYS A 33 -32.90 50.05 -13.58
CA LYS A 33 -34.34 49.71 -13.73
C LYS A 33 -34.61 48.46 -14.61
N THR A 34 -35.57 47.58 -14.37
CA THR A 34 -36.63 47.38 -13.34
C THR A 34 -37.15 45.95 -13.51
N SER A 35 -37.78 45.43 -12.46
CA SER A 35 -38.63 44.23 -12.40
C SER A 35 -39.80 44.23 -13.41
N SER A 36 -40.18 43.05 -13.94
CA SER A 36 -41.53 42.44 -13.80
C SER A 36 -41.77 41.29 -14.80
N THR A 37 -42.09 40.11 -14.22
CA THR A 37 -43.20 39.18 -14.48
C THR A 37 -43.94 39.04 -15.83
N GLN A 38 -44.43 37.79 -16.02
CA GLN A 38 -45.48 37.24 -16.92
C GLN A 38 -45.03 36.81 -18.33
N ALA A 39 -45.64 35.83 -19.01
CA ALA A 39 -46.36 34.57 -18.72
C ALA A 39 -46.90 34.12 -20.11
N GLU A 40 -46.90 32.80 -20.38
CA GLU A 40 -47.67 32.06 -21.41
C GLU A 40 -47.53 32.44 -22.91
N VAL A 41 -47.41 31.44 -23.80
CA VAL A 41 -48.51 30.72 -24.47
C VAL A 41 -47.92 29.55 -25.30
N ALA A 42 -48.78 28.55 -25.48
CA ALA A 42 -48.60 27.16 -25.86
C ALA A 42 -48.45 26.82 -27.37
N GLN A 43 -48.51 25.51 -27.64
CA GLN A 43 -48.84 24.78 -28.88
C GLN A 43 -47.66 24.56 -29.85
N HIS A 44 -47.39 23.36 -30.42
CA HIS A 44 -48.29 22.27 -30.85
C HIS A 44 -47.55 20.92 -30.93
N THR A 45 -48.18 19.83 -30.49
CA THR A 45 -47.97 18.45 -31.00
C THR A 45 -48.85 18.22 -32.24
N PRO A 46 -48.59 17.15 -33.00
CA PRO A 46 -49.70 16.24 -33.34
C PRO A 46 -49.46 14.82 -32.81
N ASP A 47 -50.52 14.31 -32.19
CA ASP A 47 -50.82 12.94 -31.78
C ASP A 47 -51.24 12.05 -32.97
N GLU A 48 -51.38 10.75 -32.68
CA GLU A 48 -52.45 9.78 -33.06
C GLU A 48 -51.84 8.38 -33.27
N ASP A 49 -52.36 7.25 -32.78
CA ASP A 49 -53.65 6.89 -32.13
C ASP A 49 -53.46 5.46 -31.53
N SER A 50 -53.83 5.15 -30.27
CA SER A 50 -55.10 4.56 -29.75
C SER A 50 -55.49 3.18 -30.37
N ASN A 51 -55.99 2.12 -29.69
CA ASN A 51 -56.81 1.96 -28.47
C ASN A 51 -56.88 0.43 -28.04
N PRO A 52 -57.72 -0.04 -27.06
CA PRO A 52 -57.29 -0.98 -26.00
C PRO A 52 -58.19 -2.24 -25.79
N GLY A 53 -57.88 -3.06 -24.79
CA GLY A 53 -58.80 -4.08 -24.25
C GLY A 53 -58.33 -4.68 -22.90
N PRO A 54 -59.23 -5.03 -21.95
CA PRO A 54 -58.94 -4.99 -20.51
C PRO A 54 -58.76 -6.37 -19.84
N GLY A 55 -57.94 -6.41 -18.80
CA GLY A 55 -57.80 -7.55 -17.89
C GLY A 55 -57.16 -7.14 -16.57
N THR A 56 -57.97 -7.16 -15.52
CA THR A 56 -57.73 -6.61 -14.17
C THR A 56 -56.77 -7.41 -13.27
N ALA A 57 -56.18 -6.66 -12.31
CA ALA A 57 -55.57 -7.04 -11.02
C ALA A 57 -54.14 -7.64 -11.08
N ALA A 58 -53.16 -7.21 -10.27
CA ALA A 58 -53.22 -6.61 -8.95
C ALA A 58 -51.99 -5.71 -8.63
N ARG A 59 -52.30 -4.55 -8.04
CA ARG A 59 -51.64 -3.87 -6.89
C ARG A 59 -50.19 -4.25 -6.54
N GLY A 60 -49.31 -3.26 -6.66
CA GLY A 60 -48.01 -3.22 -5.99
C GLY A 60 -47.34 -1.86 -6.18
N THR A 61 -47.70 -0.89 -5.33
CA THR A 61 -47.15 0.47 -5.30
C THR A 61 -45.63 0.43 -5.10
N GLN A 62 -44.85 0.71 -6.14
CA GLN A 62 -43.43 1.01 -6.00
C GLN A 62 -43.28 2.43 -5.45
N GLN A 63 -43.18 2.54 -4.13
CA GLN A 63 -42.55 3.70 -3.51
C GLN A 63 -41.04 3.60 -3.75
N GLY A 64 -40.51 4.58 -4.49
CA GLY A 64 -39.08 4.76 -4.69
C GLY A 64 -38.34 4.83 -3.36
N ALA A 65 -37.53 3.81 -3.10
CA ALA A 65 -36.60 3.82 -1.99
C ALA A 65 -35.44 4.76 -2.34
N SER A 66 -35.46 5.96 -1.74
CA SER A 66 -34.29 6.79 -1.52
C SER A 66 -33.18 5.94 -0.89
N THR A 67 -32.14 5.62 -1.66
CA THR A 67 -30.98 4.84 -1.20
C THR A 67 -30.05 5.70 -0.36
N ASN A 68 -30.37 5.83 0.93
CA ASN A 68 -29.39 6.28 1.91
C ASN A 68 -28.33 5.17 2.11
N LYS A 69 -27.22 5.22 1.35
CA LYS A 69 -26.01 4.39 1.54
C LYS A 69 -24.87 5.02 2.40
N PRO A 70 -25.08 5.65 3.59
CA PRO A 70 -23.98 6.00 4.50
C PRO A 70 -23.40 4.85 5.34
N ALA A 71 -23.95 3.64 5.29
CA ALA A 71 -23.65 2.61 6.31
C ALA A 71 -22.24 1.99 6.23
N ASP A 72 -21.55 2.12 5.08
CA ASP A 72 -20.33 1.36 4.81
C ASP A 72 -19.01 2.11 4.84
N GLU A 73 -19.04 3.42 5.01
CA GLU A 73 -17.83 4.24 4.93
C GLU A 73 -17.22 4.54 6.30
N MET A 74 -15.89 4.61 6.34
CA MET A 74 -15.15 5.13 7.48
C MET A 74 -15.19 6.66 7.47
N LYS A 75 -15.29 7.29 8.63
CA LYS A 75 -15.36 8.75 8.78
C LYS A 75 -14.02 9.34 9.19
N LEU A 76 -13.65 10.49 8.64
CA LEU A 76 -12.40 11.18 8.95
C LEU A 76 -12.42 11.80 10.37
N HIS A 77 -11.33 11.60 11.10
CA HIS A 77 -11.02 12.19 12.40
C HIS A 77 -9.63 12.85 12.34
N LEU A 78 -9.58 14.19 12.45
CA LEU A 78 -8.33 14.95 12.48
C LEU A 78 -7.80 15.10 13.91
N LEU A 79 -6.51 14.88 14.11
CA LEU A 79 -5.79 14.98 15.38
C LEU A 79 -5.37 16.43 15.66
N ARG A 80 -6.36 17.32 15.79
CA ARG A 80 -6.13 18.76 16.01
C ARG A 80 -5.44 19.02 17.34
N ASN A 81 -4.61 20.06 17.39
CA ASN A 81 -3.87 20.48 18.60
C ASN A 81 -2.93 19.39 19.16
N THR A 82 -2.42 18.52 18.30
CA THR A 82 -1.43 17.50 18.67
C THR A 82 -0.14 17.70 17.86
N PRO A 83 0.97 17.04 18.26
CA PRO A 83 2.18 16.99 17.43
C PRO A 83 2.03 16.16 16.14
N ALA A 84 0.90 15.49 15.91
CA ALA A 84 0.65 14.70 14.71
C ALA A 84 0.20 15.61 13.55
N ILE A 85 1.17 16.06 12.77
CA ILE A 85 0.98 16.91 11.59
C ILE A 85 1.54 16.23 10.34
N CYS A 86 0.96 16.51 9.18
CA CYS A 86 1.50 16.08 7.89
C CYS A 86 2.77 16.86 7.53
N ASN A 87 3.43 16.49 6.43
CA ASN A 87 4.66 17.14 5.98
C ASN A 87 4.51 18.67 5.85
N ASP A 88 3.36 19.14 5.35
CA ASP A 88 3.07 20.57 5.15
C ASP A 88 2.55 21.30 6.41
N GLY A 89 2.43 20.62 7.54
CA GLY A 89 1.96 21.18 8.80
C GLY A 89 0.45 21.11 9.03
N THR A 90 -0.33 20.59 8.08
CA THR A 90 -1.76 20.30 8.30
C THR A 90 -1.94 19.20 9.35
N ALA A 91 -3.10 19.18 10.02
CA ALA A 91 -3.35 18.16 11.05
C ALA A 91 -3.42 16.77 10.41
N ALA A 92 -2.65 15.81 10.91
CA ALA A 92 -2.81 14.42 10.51
C ALA A 92 -4.12 13.86 11.10
N GLY A 93 -4.48 12.64 10.72
CA GLY A 93 -5.74 12.04 11.15
C GLY A 93 -5.86 10.58 10.74
N PHE A 94 -7.05 10.04 10.93
CA PHE A 94 -7.41 8.67 10.56
C PHE A 94 -8.88 8.61 10.18
N TYR A 95 -9.25 7.60 9.40
CA TYR A 95 -10.64 7.26 9.15
C TYR A 95 -11.05 6.11 10.06
N LEU A 96 -12.27 6.16 10.59
CA LEU A 96 -12.78 5.13 11.51
C LEU A 96 -14.16 4.65 11.07
N LYS A 97 -14.35 3.33 11.06
CA LYS A 97 -15.65 2.66 11.11
C LYS A 97 -15.72 1.80 12.35
N GLU A 98 -16.64 2.13 13.25
CA GLU A 98 -16.87 1.40 14.49
C GLU A 98 -17.86 0.26 14.27
N PHE A 99 -17.56 -0.90 14.86
CA PHE A 99 -18.48 -2.01 15.00
C PHE A 99 -18.74 -2.24 16.48
N LYS A 100 -19.83 -1.65 16.98
CA LYS A 100 -20.21 -1.73 18.39
C LYS A 100 -20.28 -3.19 18.86
N GLY A 101 -19.64 -3.49 19.98
CA GLY A 101 -19.55 -4.84 20.54
C GLY A 101 -18.37 -5.66 20.02
N SER A 102 -17.74 -5.27 18.91
CA SER A 102 -16.52 -5.92 18.44
C SER A 102 -15.33 -5.53 19.31
N LYS A 103 -14.61 -6.54 19.81
CA LYS A 103 -13.35 -6.36 20.54
C LYS A 103 -12.12 -6.53 19.65
N ARG A 104 -12.32 -6.51 18.32
CA ARG A 104 -11.26 -6.59 17.32
C ARG A 104 -11.06 -5.22 16.70
N TRP A 105 -9.81 -4.82 16.58
CA TRP A 105 -9.41 -3.57 15.94
C TRP A 105 -8.41 -3.88 14.83
N LEU A 106 -8.62 -3.26 13.67
CA LEU A 106 -7.71 -3.32 12.53
C LEU A 106 -7.25 -1.91 12.21
N ILE A 107 -5.99 -1.62 12.46
CA ILE A 107 -5.36 -0.31 12.22
C ILE A 107 -4.45 -0.45 11.02
N PHE A 108 -4.79 0.20 9.92
CA PHE A 108 -4.09 0.11 8.66
C PHE A 108 -3.23 1.34 8.39
N LEU A 109 -1.96 1.11 8.06
CA LEU A 109 -1.00 2.12 7.65
C LEU A 109 -0.90 2.14 6.12
N GLU A 110 -1.28 3.28 5.52
CA GLU A 110 -1.11 3.49 4.08
C GLU A 110 0.39 3.50 3.70
N GLY A 111 0.67 3.06 2.47
CA GLY A 111 2.01 3.14 1.88
C GLY A 111 2.16 4.29 0.89
N GLY A 112 3.23 4.25 0.10
CA GLY A 112 3.45 5.18 -1.00
C GLY A 112 4.81 5.88 -0.94
N TRP A 113 5.90 5.11 -0.97
CA TRP A 113 7.28 5.62 -1.07
C TRP A 113 7.65 6.58 0.09
N CYS A 114 8.74 7.34 -0.08
CA CYS A 114 9.21 8.35 0.87
C CYS A 114 9.93 9.46 0.10
N CYS A 115 10.37 10.51 0.80
CA CYS A 115 11.31 11.50 0.27
C CYS A 115 12.43 11.72 1.29
N TYR A 116 13.66 11.93 0.82
CA TYR A 116 14.88 11.77 1.65
C TYR A 116 15.86 12.93 1.51
N ASN A 117 15.49 13.98 0.77
CA ASN A 117 16.15 15.28 0.70
C ASN A 117 15.14 16.35 0.26
N LYS A 118 15.53 17.63 0.26
CA LYS A 118 14.65 18.73 -0.13
C LYS A 118 14.07 18.53 -1.54
N ASP A 119 14.90 18.26 -2.54
CA ASP A 119 14.47 18.16 -3.94
C ASP A 119 13.42 17.04 -4.15
N THR A 120 13.65 15.87 -3.55
CA THR A 120 12.69 14.76 -3.63
C THR A 120 11.40 15.06 -2.88
N CYS A 121 11.46 15.79 -1.76
CA CYS A 121 10.27 16.19 -1.02
C CYS A 121 9.49 17.30 -1.76
N ASP A 122 10.16 18.27 -2.38
CA ASP A 122 9.52 19.31 -3.18
C ASP A 122 8.86 18.72 -4.43
N SER A 123 9.55 17.80 -5.10
CA SER A 123 8.97 17.04 -6.23
C SER A 123 7.75 16.24 -5.79
N ARG A 124 7.83 15.55 -4.64
CA ARG A 124 6.72 14.78 -4.09
C ARG A 124 5.54 15.68 -3.71
N TYR A 125 5.78 16.85 -3.12
CA TYR A 125 4.72 17.78 -2.73
C TYR A 125 4.00 18.33 -3.96
N LYS A 126 4.74 18.64 -5.02
CA LYS A 126 4.19 19.11 -6.30
C LYS A 126 3.38 18.03 -7.02
N ASN A 127 3.86 16.78 -7.04
CA ASN A 127 3.29 15.73 -7.89
C ASN A 127 2.28 14.81 -7.17
N ILE A 128 2.41 14.64 -5.85
CA ILE A 128 1.56 13.74 -5.05
C ILE A 128 1.21 14.39 -3.69
N PRO A 129 0.57 15.58 -3.68
CA PRO A 129 0.32 16.35 -2.45
C PRO A 129 -0.53 15.58 -1.41
N ARG A 130 -1.40 14.66 -1.85
CA ARG A 130 -2.23 13.82 -0.95
C ARG A 130 -1.43 13.00 0.06
N LEU A 131 -0.16 12.72 -0.24
CA LEU A 131 0.76 11.95 0.62
C LEU A 131 1.67 12.86 1.47
N MET A 132 1.37 14.17 1.52
CA MET A 132 2.14 15.18 2.25
C MET A 132 1.24 16.21 2.97
N SER A 133 -0.07 16.20 2.70
CA SER A 133 -1.07 17.11 3.25
C SER A 133 -2.38 16.38 3.52
N SER A 134 -3.12 16.84 4.53
CA SER A 134 -4.50 16.42 4.79
C SER A 134 -5.56 17.38 4.23
N SER A 135 -5.16 18.47 3.55
CA SER A 135 -6.08 19.53 3.08
C SER A 135 -7.22 19.00 2.20
N ASP A 136 -6.92 18.03 1.33
CA ASP A 136 -7.85 17.49 0.35
C ASP A 136 -8.41 16.10 0.74
N TRP A 137 -8.28 15.72 2.01
CA TRP A 137 -8.82 14.44 2.47
C TRP A 137 -10.36 14.45 2.47
N PRO A 138 -11.02 13.48 1.82
CA PRO A 138 -12.47 13.38 1.85
C PRO A 138 -12.98 13.14 3.27
N GLN A 139 -14.23 13.51 3.54
CA GLN A 139 -14.83 13.29 4.87
C GLN A 139 -15.08 11.82 5.18
N THR A 140 -15.21 11.01 4.14
CA THR A 140 -15.43 9.57 4.25
C THR A 140 -14.52 8.80 3.30
N ARG A 141 -14.28 7.53 3.64
CA ARG A 141 -13.50 6.60 2.82
C ARG A 141 -14.13 5.23 2.87
N LYS A 142 -14.39 4.64 1.72
CA LYS A 142 -14.79 3.23 1.61
C LYS A 142 -13.57 2.33 1.81
N GLY A 143 -13.70 1.31 2.65
CA GLY A 143 -12.70 0.26 2.81
C GLY A 143 -12.86 -0.85 1.78
N SER A 144 -11.76 -1.48 1.40
CA SER A 144 -11.70 -2.61 0.46
C SER A 144 -10.73 -3.68 0.98
N GLY A 145 -10.86 -4.89 0.44
CA GLY A 145 -10.14 -6.07 0.89
C GLY A 145 -10.34 -6.30 2.39
N ILE A 146 -9.24 -6.40 3.14
CA ILE A 146 -9.26 -6.59 4.59
C ILE A 146 -9.91 -5.42 5.37
N LEU A 147 -10.07 -4.25 4.73
CA LEU A 147 -10.77 -3.09 5.31
C LEU A 147 -12.25 -3.02 4.91
N SER A 148 -12.73 -3.97 4.10
CA SER A 148 -14.14 -4.01 3.73
C SER A 148 -14.99 -4.41 4.93
N ALA A 149 -16.15 -3.75 5.04
CA ALA A 149 -17.18 -4.08 6.02
C ALA A 149 -18.14 -5.17 5.52
N GLN A 150 -17.93 -5.66 4.29
CA GLN A 150 -18.77 -6.68 3.66
C GLN A 150 -18.15 -8.07 3.88
N ALA A 151 -18.98 -9.03 4.30
CA ALA A 151 -18.52 -10.36 4.66
C ALA A 151 -18.14 -11.23 3.44
N ASP A 152 -18.67 -10.91 2.26
CA ASP A 152 -18.29 -11.53 1.00
C ASP A 152 -16.88 -11.11 0.54
N GLU A 153 -16.45 -9.88 0.83
CA GLU A 153 -15.11 -9.38 0.54
C GLU A 153 -14.11 -9.61 1.70
N ASN A 154 -14.59 -9.62 2.95
CA ASN A 154 -13.79 -9.75 4.16
C ASN A 154 -14.38 -10.74 5.17
N PRO A 155 -14.38 -12.05 4.88
CA PRO A 155 -15.18 -13.04 5.61
C PRO A 155 -14.83 -13.18 7.09
N HIS A 156 -13.61 -12.84 7.49
CA HIS A 156 -13.15 -13.03 8.86
C HIS A 156 -13.11 -11.75 9.68
N TRP A 157 -12.81 -10.60 9.07
CA TRP A 157 -12.57 -9.33 9.77
C TRP A 157 -13.59 -8.24 9.46
N TYR A 158 -14.63 -8.50 8.65
CA TYR A 158 -15.60 -7.47 8.23
C TYR A 158 -16.24 -6.68 9.37
N ASN A 159 -16.41 -7.29 10.55
CA ASN A 159 -17.01 -6.67 11.74
C ASN A 159 -15.98 -6.24 12.80
N ALA A 160 -14.71 -6.08 12.45
CA ALA A 160 -13.73 -5.41 13.31
C ALA A 160 -13.98 -3.90 13.32
N ASN A 161 -13.53 -3.19 14.36
CA ASN A 161 -13.38 -1.73 14.27
C ASN A 161 -12.24 -1.43 13.29
N ILE A 162 -12.53 -0.72 12.21
CA ILE A 162 -11.59 -0.51 11.10
C ILE A 162 -11.08 0.92 11.15
N VAL A 163 -9.75 1.07 11.18
CA VAL A 163 -9.03 2.34 11.20
C VAL A 163 -8.10 2.39 10.00
N PHE A 164 -8.25 3.40 9.16
CA PHE A 164 -7.31 3.70 8.07
C PHE A 164 -6.53 4.96 8.41
N VAL A 165 -5.21 4.86 8.55
CA VAL A 165 -4.32 5.99 8.82
C VAL A 165 -3.64 6.38 7.50
N PRO A 166 -4.03 7.51 6.88
CA PRO A 166 -3.42 7.94 5.64
C PRO A 166 -1.96 8.35 5.85
N TYR A 167 -1.14 8.11 4.84
CA TYR A 167 0.29 8.36 4.91
C TYR A 167 0.61 9.76 4.39
N CYS A 168 0.82 10.71 5.32
CA CYS A 168 1.16 12.09 4.98
C CYS A 168 2.51 12.58 5.55
N SER A 169 3.36 11.64 5.98
CA SER A 169 4.63 11.95 6.65
C SER A 169 5.88 11.66 5.82
N SER A 170 5.76 10.93 4.71
CA SER A 170 6.86 10.68 3.75
C SER A 170 8.15 10.07 4.34
N ASP A 171 8.06 9.43 5.50
CA ASP A 171 9.17 8.97 6.34
C ASP A 171 9.11 7.47 6.70
N VAL A 172 8.34 6.69 5.94
CA VAL A 172 8.13 5.25 6.17
C VAL A 172 7.64 4.97 7.61
N TRP A 173 6.82 5.89 8.14
CA TRP A 173 6.28 5.83 9.51
C TRP A 173 7.34 5.85 10.62
N SER A 174 8.56 6.30 10.33
CA SER A 174 9.68 6.29 11.28
C SER A 174 9.91 7.63 11.98
N GLY A 175 9.48 8.74 11.38
CA GLY A 175 9.94 10.08 11.76
C GLY A 175 9.46 10.56 13.12
N ASN A 176 10.31 11.40 13.73
CA ASN A 176 10.06 12.15 14.96
C ASN A 176 10.71 13.55 14.88
N LYS A 177 10.62 14.19 13.72
CA LYS A 177 11.10 15.54 13.45
C LYS A 177 9.92 16.46 13.16
N PRO A 178 9.42 17.23 14.14
CA PRO A 178 8.44 18.27 13.85
C PRO A 178 9.05 19.37 12.98
N ALA A 179 8.23 20.01 12.14
CA ALA A 179 8.66 21.20 11.40
C ALA A 179 9.14 22.30 12.35
N VAL A 180 10.30 22.90 12.04
CA VAL A 180 10.76 24.10 12.74
C VAL A 180 10.02 25.29 12.15
N LYS A 181 9.32 26.08 12.99
CA LYS A 181 8.70 27.33 12.53
C LYS A 181 9.75 28.18 11.83
N ALA A 182 9.46 28.58 10.59
CA ALA A 182 10.32 29.47 9.82
C ALA A 182 10.68 30.70 10.65
N LYS A 183 11.99 30.92 10.88
CA LYS A 183 12.47 32.26 11.24
C LYS A 183 12.22 33.17 10.03
N GLN A 184 11.78 34.41 10.27
CA GLN A 184 11.42 35.38 9.23
C GLN A 184 12.42 35.33 8.05
N GLY A 185 11.91 34.97 6.86
CA GLY A 185 12.70 34.88 5.62
C GLY A 185 13.25 33.50 5.23
N LYS A 186 13.01 32.42 6.00
CA LYS A 186 13.32 31.03 5.58
C LYS A 186 12.07 30.26 5.17
N GLU A 187 12.17 29.41 4.15
CA GLU A 187 11.12 28.45 3.79
C GLU A 187 10.79 27.53 4.98
N THR A 188 9.50 27.21 5.14
CA THR A 188 9.05 26.23 6.14
C THR A 188 9.63 24.85 5.79
N GLU A 189 10.36 24.24 6.73
CA GLU A 189 10.88 22.89 6.57
C GLU A 189 9.76 21.86 6.77
N TYR A 190 9.72 20.80 5.93
CA TYR A 190 8.73 19.73 6.08
C TYR A 190 8.84 19.03 7.44
N SER A 191 7.70 18.66 8.01
CA SER A 191 7.61 17.81 9.20
C SER A 191 7.73 16.33 8.82
N PHE A 192 8.40 15.50 9.62
CA PHE A 192 8.48 14.05 9.44
C PHE A 192 8.15 13.37 10.76
N VAL A 193 6.88 13.03 10.96
CA VAL A 193 6.34 12.63 12.27
C VAL A 193 5.49 11.36 12.19
N GLY A 194 5.78 10.44 11.27
CA GLY A 194 4.99 9.22 11.07
C GLY A 194 4.86 8.34 12.31
N SER A 195 5.95 8.15 13.09
CA SER A 195 5.89 7.37 14.34
C SER A 195 5.03 8.08 15.41
N VAL A 196 5.05 9.42 15.41
CA VAL A 196 4.22 10.26 16.28
C VAL A 196 2.75 10.21 15.87
N ILE A 197 2.44 10.21 14.56
CA ILE A 197 1.07 10.07 14.06
C ILE A 197 0.46 8.77 14.59
N ILE A 198 1.15 7.64 14.47
CA ILE A 198 0.67 6.34 14.99
C ILE A 198 0.37 6.45 16.50
N ARG A 199 1.28 7.03 17.27
CA ARG A 199 1.11 7.20 18.72
C ARG A 199 -0.13 8.04 19.06
N GLU A 200 -0.32 9.17 18.40
CA GLU A 200 -1.48 10.04 18.65
C GLU A 200 -2.80 9.42 18.17
N VAL A 201 -2.79 8.61 17.08
CA VAL A 201 -3.95 7.81 16.68
C VAL A 201 -4.34 6.84 17.79
N ILE A 202 -3.42 6.03 18.31
CA ILE A 202 -3.71 5.08 19.41
C ILE A 202 -4.25 5.81 20.65
N LYS A 203 -3.70 6.97 20.96
CA LYS A 203 -4.15 7.81 22.08
C LYS A 203 -5.59 8.31 21.87
N ASP A 204 -5.93 8.79 20.68
CA ASP A 204 -7.31 9.23 20.38
C ASP A 204 -8.30 8.06 20.44
N LEU A 205 -7.92 6.90 19.88
CA LEU A 205 -8.71 5.67 19.92
C LEU A 205 -8.94 5.15 21.35
N ALA A 206 -8.12 5.52 22.34
CA ALA A 206 -8.34 5.19 23.75
C ALA A 206 -9.69 5.67 24.26
N SER A 207 -10.15 6.84 23.78
CA SER A 207 -11.47 7.39 24.10
C SER A 207 -12.62 6.72 23.33
N LYS A 208 -12.30 5.98 22.26
CA LYS A 208 -13.25 5.31 21.36
C LYS A 208 -13.37 3.81 21.60
N GLY A 209 -12.73 3.30 22.64
CA GLY A 209 -12.93 1.95 23.14
C GLY A 209 -11.85 0.93 22.77
N ILE A 210 -10.71 1.36 22.20
CA ILE A 210 -9.60 0.42 21.93
C ILE A 210 -9.04 -0.21 23.20
N LYS A 211 -9.22 0.42 24.37
CA LYS A 211 -8.82 -0.15 25.68
C LYS A 211 -9.56 -1.44 26.02
N GLN A 212 -10.74 -1.69 25.42
CA GLN A 212 -11.51 -2.92 25.60
C GLN A 212 -11.23 -3.96 24.51
N ALA A 213 -10.27 -3.68 23.61
CA ALA A 213 -9.87 -4.62 22.58
C ALA A 213 -9.32 -5.91 23.21
N LYS A 214 -9.59 -7.04 22.54
CA LYS A 214 -8.91 -8.31 22.79
C LYS A 214 -7.84 -8.60 21.75
N VAL A 215 -8.03 -8.09 20.53
CA VAL A 215 -7.03 -8.15 19.48
C VAL A 215 -6.95 -6.79 18.79
N VAL A 216 -5.73 -6.28 18.66
CA VAL A 216 -5.40 -5.13 17.81
C VAL A 216 -4.43 -5.62 16.73
N MET A 217 -4.87 -5.60 15.48
CA MET A 217 -4.04 -5.88 14.32
C MET A 217 -3.54 -4.55 13.74
N LEU A 218 -2.23 -4.33 13.78
CA LEU A 218 -1.57 -3.27 13.04
C LEU A 218 -1.17 -3.82 11.67
N ALA A 219 -1.87 -3.39 10.63
CA ALA A 219 -1.65 -3.78 9.25
C ALA A 219 -1.04 -2.63 8.44
N GLY A 220 -0.38 -2.95 7.34
CA GLY A 220 0.09 -1.92 6.42
C GLY A 220 0.62 -2.49 5.12
N THR A 221 0.58 -1.67 4.08
CA THR A 221 1.04 -2.02 2.73
C THR A 221 2.26 -1.21 2.34
N SER A 222 3.21 -1.78 1.60
CA SER A 222 4.36 -1.04 1.05
C SER A 222 5.16 -0.37 2.18
N ALA A 223 5.45 0.94 2.07
CA ALA A 223 6.01 1.75 3.17
C ALA A 223 5.24 1.63 4.49
N GLY A 224 3.91 1.43 4.45
CA GLY A 224 3.08 1.14 5.61
C GLY A 224 3.36 -0.23 6.22
N GLY A 225 3.66 -1.24 5.40
CA GLY A 225 4.08 -2.57 5.86
C GLY A 225 5.43 -2.51 6.60
N THR A 226 6.40 -1.79 6.05
CA THR A 226 7.64 -1.47 6.79
C THR A 226 7.35 -0.66 8.06
N GLY A 227 6.39 0.27 7.99
CA GLY A 227 5.90 1.02 9.15
C GLY A 227 5.34 0.16 10.27
N VAL A 228 4.66 -0.95 9.95
CA VAL A 228 4.23 -1.96 10.94
C VAL A 228 5.45 -2.52 11.67
N LEU A 229 6.45 -3.01 10.93
CA LEU A 229 7.68 -3.58 11.51
C LEU A 229 8.37 -2.59 12.47
N LEU A 230 8.45 -1.32 12.09
CA LEU A 230 9.15 -0.28 12.85
C LEU A 230 8.40 0.19 14.11
N ASN A 231 7.08 0.01 14.17
CA ASN A 231 6.25 0.59 15.22
C ASN A 231 5.47 -0.43 16.06
N ILE A 232 5.43 -1.71 15.69
CA ILE A 232 4.58 -2.71 16.34
C ILE A 232 4.85 -2.83 17.86
N GLU A 233 6.13 -2.84 18.27
CA GLU A 233 6.50 -2.93 19.69
C GLU A 233 6.10 -1.67 20.48
N LYS A 234 6.17 -0.48 19.84
CA LYS A 234 5.73 0.77 20.46
C LYS A 234 4.21 0.79 20.64
N VAL A 235 3.46 0.28 19.66
CA VAL A 235 2.00 0.16 19.73
C VAL A 235 1.60 -0.82 20.84
N ALA A 236 2.27 -1.98 20.93
CA ALA A 236 2.06 -2.94 22.01
C ALA A 236 2.31 -2.31 23.39
N SER A 237 3.47 -1.68 23.57
CA SER A 237 3.81 -1.01 24.84
C SER A 237 2.84 0.13 25.17
N GLN A 238 2.42 0.92 24.19
CA GLN A 238 1.47 2.01 24.41
C GLN A 238 0.09 1.50 24.85
N LEU A 239 -0.42 0.41 24.25
CA LEU A 239 -1.70 -0.18 24.64
C LEU A 239 -1.64 -0.77 26.06
N GLU A 240 -0.53 -1.42 26.42
CA GLU A 240 -0.27 -1.90 27.78
C GLU A 240 -0.25 -0.73 28.79
N GLN A 241 0.46 0.37 28.48
CA GLN A 241 0.50 1.58 29.31
C GLN A 241 -0.88 2.23 29.49
N LEU A 242 -1.78 2.08 28.50
CA LEU A 242 -3.17 2.53 28.59
C LEU A 242 -4.08 1.58 29.39
N GLY A 243 -3.52 0.48 29.92
CA GLY A 243 -4.25 -0.53 30.70
C GLY A 243 -5.07 -1.49 29.85
N ALA A 244 -4.74 -1.66 28.56
CA ALA A 244 -5.44 -2.60 27.68
C ALA A 244 -4.87 -4.01 27.82
N ASP A 245 -5.69 -4.97 28.24
CA ASP A 245 -5.40 -6.41 28.15
C ASP A 245 -5.73 -6.90 26.73
N THR A 246 -4.86 -6.56 25.78
CA THR A 246 -5.04 -6.82 24.35
C THR A 246 -3.84 -7.54 23.74
N GLN A 247 -4.11 -8.47 22.84
CA GLN A 247 -3.06 -9.07 22.01
C GLN A 247 -2.82 -8.17 20.79
N VAL A 248 -1.61 -7.61 20.68
CA VAL A 248 -1.18 -6.89 19.48
C VAL A 248 -0.61 -7.87 18.47
N ARG A 249 -0.90 -7.66 17.19
CA ARG A 249 -0.45 -8.49 16.07
C ARG A 249 -0.11 -7.61 14.87
N GLY A 250 0.87 -7.99 14.07
CA GLY A 250 1.24 -7.25 12.85
C GLY A 250 0.87 -7.99 11.57
N LEU A 251 0.38 -7.27 10.57
CA LEU A 251 0.17 -7.75 9.21
C LEU A 251 0.97 -6.88 8.23
N VAL A 252 2.04 -7.44 7.68
CA VAL A 252 3.02 -6.73 6.85
C VAL A 252 2.80 -7.13 5.41
N ASP A 253 2.19 -6.27 4.60
CA ASP A 253 2.02 -6.52 3.17
C ASP A 253 2.99 -5.71 2.32
N SER A 254 3.78 -6.39 1.49
CA SER A 254 4.70 -5.79 0.53
C SER A 254 5.69 -4.79 1.17
N GLY A 255 6.01 -5.01 2.45
CA GLY A 255 6.91 -4.18 3.25
C GLY A 255 8.22 -4.88 3.59
N TRP A 256 8.46 -6.07 3.03
CA TRP A 256 9.64 -6.89 3.25
C TRP A 256 10.61 -6.75 2.07
N PHE A 257 11.49 -5.75 2.17
CA PHE A 257 12.49 -5.47 1.15
C PHE A 257 13.83 -6.16 1.45
N LEU A 258 14.61 -6.33 0.39
CA LEU A 258 16.03 -6.68 0.41
C LEU A 258 16.86 -5.46 0.03
N GLU A 259 18.09 -5.39 0.53
CA GLU A 259 18.99 -4.29 0.21
C GLU A 259 19.38 -4.31 -1.26
N SER A 260 19.62 -3.12 -1.79
CA SER A 260 20.00 -2.99 -3.19
C SER A 260 21.37 -3.63 -3.44
N LYS A 261 21.49 -4.34 -4.57
CA LYS A 261 22.76 -4.92 -5.04
C LYS A 261 23.54 -3.96 -5.94
N GLN A 262 22.95 -2.83 -6.33
CA GLN A 262 23.65 -1.82 -7.11
C GLN A 262 24.78 -1.24 -6.25
N LYS A 263 26.00 -1.34 -6.76
CA LYS A 263 27.12 -0.58 -6.21
C LYS A 263 26.88 0.87 -6.59
N ALA A 264 26.82 1.76 -5.60
CA ALA A 264 26.90 3.20 -5.83
C ALA A 264 28.27 3.49 -6.47
N SER A 265 28.35 3.47 -7.79
CA SER A 265 29.50 4.01 -8.52
C SER A 265 29.27 5.50 -8.66
N ASP A 266 30.22 6.29 -8.14
CA ASP A 266 30.30 7.75 -8.21
C ASP A 266 28.97 8.50 -8.11
N CYS A 267 28.27 8.33 -6.98
CA CYS A 267 27.08 9.11 -6.66
C CYS A 267 27.48 10.38 -5.90
N PRO A 268 27.28 11.60 -6.46
CA PRO A 268 27.50 12.83 -5.70
C PRO A 268 26.62 12.86 -4.45
N ASP A 269 27.13 13.37 -3.32
CA ASP A 269 26.41 13.41 -2.04
C ASP A 269 25.01 14.07 -2.14
N SER A 270 24.79 14.94 -3.13
CA SER A 270 23.53 15.61 -3.42
C SER A 270 22.44 14.72 -4.04
N VAL A 271 22.79 13.60 -4.69
CA VAL A 271 21.85 12.72 -5.41
C VAL A 271 21.75 11.35 -4.73
N SER A 272 20.58 10.72 -4.70
CA SER A 272 20.45 9.34 -4.20
C SER A 272 20.42 8.39 -5.38
N CYS A 273 21.40 7.48 -5.43
CA CYS A 273 21.56 6.57 -6.56
C CYS A 273 21.06 5.16 -6.27
N THR A 274 20.82 4.80 -5.00
CA THR A 274 20.21 3.53 -4.61
C THR A 274 19.14 3.73 -3.52
N PRO A 275 18.19 2.79 -3.35
CA PRO A 275 17.21 2.90 -2.25
C PRO A 275 17.75 2.60 -0.86
N VAL A 276 18.91 1.94 -0.78
CA VAL A 276 19.69 1.92 0.47
C VAL A 276 20.16 3.34 0.83
N ASP A 277 20.60 4.12 -0.15
CA ASP A 277 20.99 5.52 0.08
C ASP A 277 19.79 6.39 0.43
N ALA A 278 18.61 6.11 -0.15
CA ALA A 278 17.36 6.78 0.20
C ALA A 278 17.01 6.59 1.68
N ILE A 279 17.12 5.38 2.23
CA ILE A 279 16.88 5.12 3.66
C ILE A 279 18.00 5.73 4.53
N LYS A 280 19.27 5.64 4.13
CA LYS A 280 20.40 6.25 4.87
C LYS A 280 20.27 7.77 4.97
N LYS A 281 19.87 8.45 3.89
CA LYS A 281 19.60 9.89 3.87
C LYS A 281 18.32 10.21 4.62
N GLY A 282 17.28 9.43 4.39
CA GLY A 282 15.96 9.54 4.99
C GLY A 282 16.01 9.47 6.51
N ILE A 283 16.59 8.44 7.11
CA ILE A 283 16.64 8.28 8.57
C ILE A 283 17.23 9.50 9.29
N ARG A 284 18.24 10.14 8.66
CA ARG A 284 18.84 11.39 9.17
C ARG A 284 17.91 12.58 9.00
N LEU A 285 17.30 12.72 7.82
CA LEU A 285 16.36 13.80 7.52
C LEU A 285 15.13 13.76 8.44
N TRP A 286 14.59 12.56 8.68
CA TRP A 286 13.32 12.34 9.37
C TRP A 286 13.45 12.31 10.90
N ASN A 287 14.67 12.31 11.43
CA ASN A 287 14.95 11.90 12.82
C ASN A 287 14.29 10.54 13.11
N GLY A 288 14.57 9.56 12.26
CA GLY A 288 13.88 8.27 12.24
C GLY A 288 14.08 7.47 13.52
N VAL A 289 12.98 7.01 14.10
CA VAL A 289 12.97 6.22 15.34
C VAL A 289 12.71 4.75 15.01
N ILE A 290 13.75 3.94 15.15
CA ILE A 290 13.73 2.49 14.91
C ILE A 290 13.61 1.68 16.21
N PRO A 291 13.27 0.38 16.14
CA PRO A 291 13.23 -0.49 17.32
C PRO A 291 14.58 -0.59 18.04
N GLU A 292 14.57 -0.38 19.35
CA GLU A 292 15.79 -0.20 20.15
C GLU A 292 16.70 -1.43 20.15
N LYS A 293 16.13 -2.65 20.25
CA LYS A 293 16.91 -3.90 20.18
C LYS A 293 17.69 -4.03 18.86
N CYS A 294 17.07 -3.65 17.74
CA CYS A 294 17.73 -3.66 16.43
C CYS A 294 18.77 -2.55 16.33
N LYS A 295 18.45 -1.35 16.81
CA LYS A 295 19.38 -0.21 16.84
C LYS A 295 20.68 -0.54 17.58
N GLN A 296 20.58 -1.20 18.74
CA GLN A 296 21.73 -1.57 19.57
C GLN A 296 22.59 -2.67 18.94
N HIS A 297 22.03 -3.47 18.03
CA HIS A 297 22.77 -4.52 17.33
C HIS A 297 23.74 -3.94 16.27
N TYR A 298 23.34 -2.86 15.61
CA TYR A 298 24.14 -2.25 14.54
C TYR A 298 25.02 -1.11 15.06
N LYS A 299 26.13 -0.85 14.36
CA LYS A 299 27.02 0.26 14.70
C LYS A 299 26.34 1.60 14.44
N ARG A 300 26.80 2.64 15.13
CA ARG A 300 26.36 4.02 14.88
C ARG A 300 26.56 4.38 13.41
N GLY A 301 25.51 4.83 12.74
CA GLY A 301 25.47 5.11 11.31
C GLY A 301 24.95 3.96 10.43
N GLU A 302 24.77 2.76 10.99
CA GLU A 302 24.24 1.57 10.31
C GLU A 302 22.80 1.23 10.72
N GLU A 303 22.13 2.12 11.45
CA GLU A 303 20.75 1.94 11.94
C GLU A 303 19.72 1.74 10.81
N TRP A 304 20.05 2.21 9.59
CA TRP A 304 19.24 2.01 8.38
C TRP A 304 18.98 0.52 8.07
N GLN A 305 19.82 -0.39 8.56
CA GLN A 305 19.63 -1.84 8.44
C GLN A 305 18.31 -2.31 9.05
N CYS A 306 17.80 -1.62 10.08
CA CYS A 306 16.55 -1.95 10.73
C CYS A 306 15.30 -1.64 9.90
N PHE A 307 15.42 -1.03 8.72
CA PHE A 307 14.31 -0.86 7.77
C PHE A 307 14.06 -2.12 6.93
N PHE A 308 14.97 -3.10 6.96
CA PHE A 308 14.84 -4.34 6.19
C PHE A 308 14.24 -5.44 7.07
N GLY A 309 13.10 -6.00 6.65
CA GLY A 309 12.34 -6.96 7.46
C GLY A 309 13.18 -8.17 7.89
N HIS A 310 13.99 -8.72 7.00
CA HIS A 310 14.84 -9.89 7.28
C HIS A 310 15.97 -9.61 8.29
N LYS A 311 16.29 -8.34 8.56
CA LYS A 311 17.24 -7.92 9.60
C LYS A 311 16.55 -7.54 10.89
N LEU A 312 15.34 -6.98 10.80
CA LEU A 312 14.60 -6.51 11.96
C LEU A 312 13.81 -7.62 12.67
N PHE A 313 13.28 -8.60 11.92
CA PHE A 313 12.28 -9.55 12.40
C PHE A 313 12.68 -10.28 13.69
N SER A 314 13.94 -10.72 13.82
CA SER A 314 14.43 -11.45 14.99
C SER A 314 14.49 -10.62 16.28
N PHE A 315 14.39 -9.29 16.18
CA PHE A 315 14.36 -8.38 17.32
C PHE A 315 12.93 -8.07 17.79
N LEU A 316 11.91 -8.45 17.02
CA LEU A 316 10.51 -8.20 17.32
C LEU A 316 9.94 -9.37 18.16
N SER A 317 9.08 -9.05 19.12
CA SER A 317 8.46 -10.02 20.03
C SER A 317 6.97 -10.21 19.73
N THR A 318 6.34 -9.20 19.13
CA THR A 318 4.95 -9.24 18.69
C THR A 318 4.78 -10.19 17.50
N PRO A 319 3.76 -11.06 17.46
CA PRO A 319 3.54 -11.97 16.34
C PRO A 319 3.20 -11.21 15.05
N LEU A 320 3.85 -11.60 13.96
CA LEU A 320 3.69 -11.00 12.64
C LEU A 320 3.24 -12.03 11.60
N PHE A 321 2.44 -11.58 10.65
CA PHE A 321 2.15 -12.28 9.41
C PHE A 321 2.70 -11.44 8.25
N VAL A 322 3.57 -12.04 7.42
CA VAL A 322 4.19 -11.36 6.28
C VAL A 322 3.53 -11.80 4.98
N VAL A 323 2.98 -10.86 4.23
CA VAL A 323 2.46 -11.03 2.88
C VAL A 323 3.47 -10.37 1.94
N GLN A 324 4.09 -11.14 1.05
CA GLN A 324 5.16 -10.59 0.20
C GLN A 324 5.17 -11.26 -1.18
N TRP A 325 5.03 -10.45 -2.23
CA TRP A 325 5.29 -10.93 -3.59
C TRP A 325 6.77 -11.27 -3.73
N LEU A 326 7.08 -12.47 -4.24
CA LEU A 326 8.47 -12.89 -4.46
C LEU A 326 9.14 -12.09 -5.58
N PHE A 327 8.36 -11.42 -6.42
CA PHE A 327 8.84 -10.49 -7.44
C PHE A 327 8.08 -9.17 -7.29
N ASP A 328 8.23 -8.55 -6.13
CA ASP A 328 7.58 -7.27 -5.83
C ASP A 328 8.03 -6.16 -6.79
N GLU A 329 7.08 -5.44 -7.37
CA GLU A 329 7.38 -4.40 -8.37
C GLU A 329 8.18 -3.23 -7.80
N GLU A 330 7.99 -2.89 -6.53
CA GLU A 330 8.78 -1.83 -5.89
C GLU A 330 10.19 -2.34 -5.58
N GLN A 331 10.35 -3.62 -5.21
CA GLN A 331 11.67 -4.25 -5.08
C GLN A 331 12.43 -4.29 -6.42
N LEU A 332 11.73 -4.40 -7.55
CA LEU A 332 12.36 -4.28 -8.87
C LEU A 332 12.67 -2.82 -9.20
N ARG A 333 11.75 -1.89 -8.89
CA ARG A 333 11.95 -0.46 -9.14
C ARG A 333 13.15 0.09 -8.37
N VAL A 334 13.44 -0.45 -7.17
CA VAL A 334 14.63 -0.06 -6.42
C VAL A 334 15.95 -0.45 -7.10
N GLU A 335 15.91 -1.43 -8.00
CA GLU A 335 17.04 -1.84 -8.86
C GLU A 335 16.98 -1.21 -10.25
N ASN A 336 16.20 -0.13 -10.41
CA ASN A 336 15.96 0.52 -11.70
C ASN A 336 15.41 -0.44 -12.76
N ILE A 337 14.66 -1.47 -12.35
CA ILE A 337 13.96 -2.40 -13.23
C ILE A 337 12.49 -1.96 -13.33
N TYR A 338 12.09 -1.53 -14.52
CA TYR A 338 10.73 -1.09 -14.82
C TYR A 338 10.10 -2.10 -15.78
N LEU A 339 9.00 -2.72 -15.37
CA LEU A 339 8.26 -3.66 -16.21
C LEU A 339 7.69 -2.96 -17.45
N GLY A 340 7.84 -3.57 -18.62
CA GLY A 340 7.33 -3.02 -19.88
C GLY A 340 8.09 -1.78 -20.39
N GLY A 341 9.25 -1.48 -19.83
CA GLY A 341 10.04 -0.29 -20.13
C GLY A 341 11.24 -0.56 -21.05
N GLN A 342 12.43 -0.35 -20.49
CA GLN A 342 13.72 -0.43 -21.20
C GLN A 342 14.27 -1.86 -21.22
N SER A 343 15.19 -2.12 -22.16
CA SER A 343 15.97 -3.35 -22.19
C SER A 343 16.78 -3.52 -20.90
N LEU A 344 16.72 -4.70 -20.29
CA LEU A 344 17.52 -4.99 -19.09
C LEU A 344 18.99 -5.18 -19.44
N SER A 345 19.86 -4.63 -18.59
CA SER A 345 21.26 -5.04 -18.57
C SER A 345 21.41 -6.49 -18.09
N GLU A 346 22.53 -7.14 -18.41
CA GLU A 346 22.81 -8.51 -17.91
C GLU A 346 22.76 -8.57 -16.37
N GLN A 347 23.25 -7.54 -15.68
CA GLN A 347 23.19 -7.46 -14.22
C GLN A 347 21.75 -7.42 -13.71
N GLN A 348 20.89 -6.61 -14.31
CA GLN A 348 19.47 -6.54 -13.95
C GLN A 348 18.74 -7.84 -14.25
N TRP A 349 19.09 -8.49 -15.37
CA TRP A 349 18.57 -9.81 -15.73
C TRP A 349 18.93 -10.87 -14.68
N THR A 350 20.21 -10.94 -14.29
CA THR A 350 20.68 -11.85 -13.23
C THR A 350 20.03 -11.53 -11.89
N TYR A 351 19.86 -10.25 -11.55
CA TYR A 351 19.16 -9.85 -10.33
C TYR A 351 17.72 -10.37 -10.32
N MET A 352 16.95 -10.11 -11.39
CA MET A 352 15.55 -10.52 -11.46
C MET A 352 15.38 -12.04 -11.33
N GLN A 353 16.24 -12.84 -11.97
CA GLN A 353 16.22 -14.30 -11.83
C GLN A 353 16.52 -14.77 -10.40
N ASN A 354 17.43 -14.09 -9.70
CA ASN A 354 17.82 -14.47 -8.34
C ASN A 354 16.86 -13.94 -7.26
N LEU A 355 16.09 -12.88 -7.55
CA LEU A 355 15.25 -12.19 -6.58
C LEU A 355 14.29 -13.15 -5.86
N GLY A 356 13.59 -13.99 -6.61
CA GLY A 356 12.66 -14.95 -6.02
C GLY A 356 13.33 -15.90 -5.04
N LYS A 357 14.56 -16.35 -5.33
CA LYS A 357 15.36 -17.20 -4.42
C LYS A 357 15.81 -16.44 -3.18
N GLU A 358 16.30 -15.22 -3.34
CA GLU A 358 16.75 -14.39 -2.22
C GLU A 358 15.59 -14.06 -1.27
N LEU A 359 14.43 -13.66 -1.80
CA LEU A 359 13.24 -13.37 -0.99
C LEU A 359 12.74 -14.62 -0.26
N LYS A 360 12.66 -15.78 -0.93
CA LYS A 360 12.31 -17.06 -0.27
C LYS A 360 13.25 -17.37 0.90
N ASN A 361 14.55 -17.24 0.69
CA ASN A 361 15.54 -17.50 1.75
C ASN A 361 15.35 -16.55 2.93
N SER A 362 15.08 -15.27 2.67
CA SER A 362 14.85 -14.28 3.72
C SER A 362 13.59 -14.55 4.55
N LEU A 363 12.59 -15.23 3.98
CA LEU A 363 11.30 -15.52 4.62
C LEU A 363 11.26 -16.88 5.33
N LYS A 364 12.31 -17.72 5.18
CA LYS A 364 12.32 -19.11 5.65
C LYS A 364 12.02 -19.25 7.15
N ASP A 365 12.58 -18.36 7.96
CA ASP A 365 12.46 -18.41 9.43
C ASP A 365 11.29 -17.56 9.95
N VAL A 366 10.53 -16.92 9.07
CA VAL A 366 9.34 -16.14 9.45
C VAL A 366 8.19 -17.09 9.76
N THR A 367 7.63 -16.98 10.96
CA THR A 367 6.64 -17.94 11.47
C THR A 367 5.35 -18.02 10.65
N ALA A 368 4.84 -16.87 10.17
CA ALA A 368 3.64 -16.81 9.34
C ALA A 368 3.89 -15.96 8.08
N VAL A 369 3.70 -16.58 6.91
CA VAL A 369 4.06 -16.01 5.61
C VAL A 369 3.03 -16.41 4.56
N PHE A 370 2.73 -15.49 3.65
CA PHE A 370 2.08 -15.74 2.38
C PHE A 370 2.89 -15.08 1.25
N ALA A 371 3.62 -15.88 0.49
CA ALA A 371 4.57 -15.39 -0.51
C ALA A 371 4.38 -16.07 -1.88
N PRO A 372 3.42 -15.59 -2.68
CA PRO A 372 3.21 -16.06 -4.05
C PRO A 372 4.29 -15.56 -5.03
N SER A 373 4.56 -16.38 -6.03
CA SER A 373 5.57 -16.15 -7.08
C SER A 373 5.00 -15.33 -8.24
N CYS A 374 4.58 -14.10 -7.95
CA CYS A 374 3.96 -13.19 -8.92
C CYS A 374 4.71 -11.85 -9.00
N LEU A 375 4.62 -11.21 -10.17
CA LEU A 375 4.95 -9.80 -10.38
C LEU A 375 3.72 -8.99 -10.00
N SER A 376 3.79 -8.27 -8.88
CA SER A 376 2.71 -7.45 -8.35
C SER A 376 3.24 -6.58 -7.21
N HIS A 377 2.45 -5.61 -6.78
CA HIS A 377 2.68 -4.88 -5.54
C HIS A 377 1.39 -4.70 -4.75
N THR A 378 1.46 -4.91 -3.43
CA THR A 378 0.34 -4.92 -2.47
C THR A 378 -0.74 -5.96 -2.77
N LEU A 379 -1.50 -6.33 -1.75
CA LEU A 379 -2.52 -7.36 -1.82
C LEU A 379 -3.70 -7.08 -0.89
N ILE A 380 -3.47 -6.81 0.40
CA ILE A 380 -4.50 -6.93 1.45
C ILE A 380 -5.66 -5.94 1.33
N THR A 381 -5.50 -4.86 0.56
CA THR A 381 -6.54 -3.85 0.31
C THR A 381 -7.20 -3.96 -1.06
N LYS A 382 -6.79 -4.91 -1.90
CA LYS A 382 -7.44 -5.17 -3.18
C LYS A 382 -8.79 -5.85 -2.94
N SER A 383 -9.79 -5.55 -3.76
CA SER A 383 -11.11 -6.20 -3.63
C SER A 383 -11.05 -7.71 -3.93
N ASN A 384 -10.14 -8.12 -4.80
CA ASN A 384 -9.90 -9.51 -5.18
C ASN A 384 -8.79 -10.18 -4.36
N TRP A 385 -8.44 -9.66 -3.17
CA TRP A 385 -7.33 -10.16 -2.36
C TRP A 385 -7.43 -11.64 -1.93
N MET A 386 -8.62 -12.23 -2.04
CA MET A 386 -8.89 -13.63 -1.70
C MET A 386 -8.62 -14.61 -2.85
N ASP A 387 -8.44 -14.12 -4.07
CA ASP A 387 -8.32 -14.94 -5.28
C ASP A 387 -6.94 -15.63 -5.38
N PHE A 388 -5.93 -15.01 -4.78
CA PHE A 388 -4.55 -15.46 -4.79
C PHE A 388 -4.34 -16.63 -3.83
N GLN A 389 -3.68 -17.68 -4.31
CA GLN A 389 -3.46 -18.90 -3.54
C GLN A 389 -2.01 -19.35 -3.61
N VAL A 390 -1.50 -19.88 -2.49
CA VAL A 390 -0.22 -20.60 -2.45
C VAL A 390 -0.52 -22.00 -1.93
N LYS A 391 -0.13 -23.03 -2.69
CA LYS A 391 -0.42 -24.44 -2.37
C LYS A 391 -1.92 -24.69 -2.10
N GLY A 392 -2.79 -24.09 -2.92
CA GLY A 392 -4.25 -24.22 -2.82
C GLY A 392 -4.90 -23.53 -1.61
N THR A 393 -4.15 -22.71 -0.87
CA THR A 393 -4.67 -21.95 0.28
C THR A 393 -4.68 -20.47 -0.07
N SER A 394 -5.82 -19.80 0.09
CA SER A 394 -5.92 -18.34 -0.09
C SER A 394 -5.33 -17.57 1.08
N LEU A 395 -4.98 -16.29 0.87
CA LEU A 395 -4.49 -15.42 1.94
C LEU A 395 -5.49 -15.28 3.09
N SER A 396 -6.78 -15.08 2.79
CA SER A 396 -7.85 -14.98 3.79
C SER A 396 -7.90 -16.24 4.68
N ARG A 397 -7.80 -17.43 4.08
CA ARG A 397 -7.74 -18.69 4.80
C ARG A 397 -6.47 -18.83 5.65
N ALA A 398 -5.31 -18.42 5.13
CA ALA A 398 -4.05 -18.45 5.87
C ALA A 398 -4.09 -17.53 7.10
N LEU A 399 -4.65 -16.33 6.99
CA LEU A 399 -4.85 -15.41 8.11
C LEU A 399 -5.80 -15.99 9.17
N GLN A 400 -6.88 -16.66 8.73
CA GLN A 400 -7.78 -17.37 9.65
C GLN A 400 -7.04 -18.47 10.43
N CYS A 401 -6.17 -19.22 9.75
CA CYS A 401 -5.36 -20.26 10.36
C CYS A 401 -4.38 -19.72 11.39
N TRP A 402 -3.75 -18.60 11.08
CA TRP A 402 -2.86 -17.90 11.99
C TRP A 402 -3.60 -17.32 13.21
N ASP A 403 -4.77 -16.71 13.02
CA ASP A 403 -5.58 -16.23 14.15
C ASP A 403 -5.95 -17.40 15.10
N ARG A 404 -6.40 -18.52 14.52
CA ARG A 404 -6.74 -19.72 15.30
C ARG A 404 -5.53 -20.29 16.04
N SER A 405 -4.33 -20.28 15.44
CA SER A 405 -3.13 -20.79 16.12
C SER A 405 -2.74 -19.95 17.34
N LEU A 406 -2.87 -18.62 17.24
CA LEU A 406 -2.63 -17.71 18.37
C LEU A 406 -3.68 -17.85 19.48
N GLN A 407 -4.94 -18.14 19.13
CA GLN A 407 -6.00 -18.39 20.11
C GLN A 407 -5.78 -19.71 20.87
N GLU A 408 -5.35 -20.77 20.18
CA GLU A 408 -5.09 -22.08 20.80
C GLU A 408 -3.80 -22.09 21.64
N ALA A 409 -2.78 -21.34 21.23
CA ALA A 409 -1.56 -21.15 22.02
C ALA A 409 -1.89 -20.52 23.39
N ASN A 410 -2.83 -19.57 23.44
CA ASN A 410 -3.29 -18.96 24.70
C ASN A 410 -4.06 -19.93 25.61
N LYS A 411 -4.57 -21.06 25.07
CA LYS A 411 -5.31 -22.08 25.83
C LYS A 411 -4.42 -23.25 26.27
N ASN A 412 -3.10 -23.15 26.16
CA ASN A 412 -2.13 -24.24 26.41
C ASN A 412 -2.40 -25.52 25.59
N SER A 413 -3.09 -25.40 24.45
CA SER A 413 -3.37 -26.52 23.56
C SER A 413 -2.14 -26.81 22.68
N LYS A 414 -1.52 -27.98 22.85
CA LYS A 414 -0.33 -28.42 22.09
C LYS A 414 -0.67 -29.01 20.71
N THR A 415 -1.93 -28.96 20.29
CA THR A 415 -2.38 -29.63 19.08
C THR A 415 -2.16 -28.74 17.86
N ALA A 416 -1.24 -29.14 16.97
CA ALA A 416 -1.07 -28.48 15.68
C ALA A 416 -2.38 -28.51 14.87
N LEU A 417 -2.76 -27.36 14.31
CA LEU A 417 -3.99 -27.23 13.52
C LEU A 417 -3.86 -27.96 12.18
N LYS A 418 -4.28 -29.22 12.13
CA LYS A 418 -4.29 -30.02 10.89
C LYS A 418 -5.10 -29.31 9.79
N GLY A 419 -4.53 -29.24 8.58
CA GLY A 419 -5.18 -28.62 7.42
C GLY A 419 -5.36 -27.09 7.52
N CYS A 420 -4.49 -26.41 8.29
CA CYS A 420 -4.56 -24.96 8.46
C CYS A 420 -3.18 -24.29 8.33
N PRO A 421 -2.59 -24.29 7.12
CA PRO A 421 -1.26 -23.73 6.92
C PRO A 421 -1.30 -22.19 6.93
N PHE A 422 -0.26 -21.59 7.50
CA PHE A 422 -0.04 -20.15 7.48
C PHE A 422 1.43 -19.76 7.23
N HIS A 423 2.28 -20.75 6.91
CA HIS A 423 3.62 -20.54 6.35
C HIS A 423 3.60 -21.06 4.91
N LEU A 424 3.32 -20.17 3.97
CA LEU A 424 3.00 -20.47 2.59
C LEU A 424 3.91 -19.64 1.69
N ILE A 425 4.96 -20.28 1.18
CA ILE A 425 5.89 -19.71 0.20
C ILE A 425 5.84 -20.58 -1.05
N ASP A 426 5.70 -19.95 -2.22
CA ASP A 426 5.73 -20.66 -3.50
C ASP A 426 7.09 -21.30 -3.78
N THR A 427 7.07 -22.46 -4.42
CA THR A 427 8.29 -23.24 -4.70
C THR A 427 8.86 -22.97 -6.08
N CYS A 428 8.06 -22.55 -7.05
CA CYS A 428 8.51 -22.28 -8.42
C CYS A 428 9.43 -21.04 -8.50
N GLN A 429 10.44 -21.07 -9.38
CA GLN A 429 11.54 -20.08 -9.38
C GLN A 429 11.30 -18.87 -10.27
N TRP A 430 10.32 -18.91 -11.16
CA TRP A 430 10.06 -17.86 -12.14
C TRP A 430 9.00 -16.85 -11.68
N PRO A 431 9.08 -15.57 -12.06
CA PRO A 431 7.95 -14.68 -11.92
C PRO A 431 6.71 -15.23 -12.64
N GLN A 432 5.53 -14.99 -12.10
CA GLN A 432 4.25 -15.34 -12.73
C GLN A 432 4.04 -16.86 -12.96
N CYS A 433 4.78 -17.73 -12.27
CA CYS A 433 4.59 -19.19 -12.35
C CYS A 433 3.39 -19.68 -11.54
N ASN A 434 2.87 -18.87 -10.62
CA ASN A 434 1.66 -19.21 -9.88
C ASN A 434 0.41 -18.90 -10.74
N PRO A 435 -0.49 -19.87 -10.96
CA PRO A 435 -1.63 -19.68 -11.86
C PRO A 435 -2.69 -18.69 -11.34
N THR A 436 -2.61 -18.31 -10.07
CA THR A 436 -3.51 -17.30 -9.47
C THR A 436 -2.93 -15.89 -9.49
N CYS A 437 -1.76 -15.70 -10.11
CA CYS A 437 -1.15 -14.38 -10.20
C CYS A 437 -2.05 -13.36 -10.91
N PRO A 438 -1.93 -12.07 -10.57
CA PRO A 438 -2.69 -11.05 -11.25
C PRO A 438 -2.21 -10.94 -12.70
N ALA A 439 -3.14 -10.69 -13.61
CA ALA A 439 -2.82 -10.41 -15.00
C ALA A 439 -1.81 -9.26 -15.10
N LEU A 440 -0.82 -9.41 -15.97
CA LEU A 440 0.10 -8.32 -16.30
C LEU A 440 -0.62 -7.41 -17.29
N ILE A 441 -0.62 -6.11 -17.04
CA ILE A 441 -1.34 -5.14 -17.87
C ILE A 441 -0.33 -4.17 -18.48
N ASP A 442 -0.44 -3.96 -19.78
CA ASP A 442 0.32 -2.93 -20.49
C ASP A 442 -0.24 -1.55 -20.12
N GLN A 443 0.62 -0.67 -19.60
CA GLN A 443 0.14 0.62 -19.10
C GLN A 443 -0.36 1.54 -20.22
N ALA A 444 0.16 1.42 -21.44
CA ALA A 444 -0.22 2.27 -22.56
C ALA A 444 -1.54 1.84 -23.21
N THR A 445 -1.74 0.53 -23.39
CA THR A 445 -2.87 -0.05 -24.11
C THR A 445 -3.96 -0.61 -23.20
N GLN A 446 -3.66 -0.79 -21.91
CA GLN A 446 -4.52 -1.45 -20.92
C GLN A 446 -4.88 -2.89 -21.31
N GLN A 447 -4.09 -3.53 -22.16
CA GLN A 447 -4.28 -4.93 -22.56
C GLN A 447 -3.51 -5.88 -21.65
N GLU A 448 -4.06 -7.08 -21.46
CA GLU A 448 -3.36 -8.15 -20.76
C GLU A 448 -2.16 -8.63 -21.58
N MET A 449 -1.04 -8.84 -20.89
CA MET A 449 0.19 -9.36 -21.46
C MET A 449 0.56 -10.69 -20.80
N THR A 450 1.12 -11.58 -21.61
CA THR A 450 1.86 -12.72 -21.10
C THR A 450 3.19 -12.27 -20.49
N LEU A 451 3.73 -13.06 -19.56
CA LEU A 451 5.08 -12.84 -19.04
C LEU A 451 6.11 -12.76 -20.19
N LEU A 452 6.00 -13.60 -21.20
CA LEU A 452 6.91 -13.60 -22.34
C LEU A 452 6.88 -12.28 -23.12
N GLN A 453 5.71 -11.67 -23.30
CA GLN A 453 5.59 -10.36 -23.94
C GLN A 453 6.25 -9.26 -23.10
N VAL A 454 6.03 -9.29 -21.77
CA VAL A 454 6.71 -8.37 -20.85
C VAL A 454 8.22 -8.53 -20.93
N LEU A 455 8.73 -9.75 -20.83
CA LEU A 455 10.16 -10.01 -20.88
C LEU A 455 10.77 -9.67 -22.25
N ALA A 456 10.07 -9.93 -23.35
CA ALA A 456 10.49 -9.55 -24.69
C ALA A 456 10.57 -8.03 -24.87
N SER A 457 9.60 -7.28 -24.35
CA SER A 457 9.65 -5.80 -24.33
C SER A 457 10.85 -5.27 -23.54
N MET A 458 11.30 -6.04 -22.56
CA MET A 458 12.47 -5.76 -21.72
C MET A 458 13.79 -6.28 -22.34
N GLY A 459 13.80 -6.58 -23.65
CA GLY A 459 15.01 -6.92 -24.41
C GLY A 459 15.49 -8.35 -24.25
N LEU A 460 14.67 -9.25 -23.72
CA LEU A 460 15.04 -10.66 -23.58
C LEU A 460 15.02 -11.37 -24.93
N ASP A 461 16.14 -11.99 -25.28
CA ASP A 461 16.23 -12.89 -26.42
C ASP A 461 15.50 -14.20 -26.12
N LEU A 462 14.34 -14.39 -26.75
CA LEU A 462 13.48 -15.56 -26.60
C LEU A 462 14.19 -16.87 -26.99
N GLN A 463 15.27 -16.83 -27.78
CA GLN A 463 16.06 -18.02 -28.10
C GLN A 463 16.85 -18.53 -26.88
N LYS A 464 17.33 -17.63 -25.99
CA LYS A 464 18.07 -18.01 -24.77
C LYS A 464 17.17 -18.67 -23.71
N LEU A 465 15.91 -18.25 -23.59
CA LEU A 465 14.92 -18.87 -22.68
C LEU A 465 14.65 -20.34 -22.98
N SER A 466 14.67 -20.74 -24.25
CA SER A 466 14.42 -22.11 -24.67
C SER A 466 15.47 -23.11 -24.14
N VAL A 467 16.67 -22.61 -23.77
CA VAL A 467 17.78 -23.40 -23.24
C VAL A 467 17.66 -23.58 -21.72
N ASP A 468 17.30 -22.53 -20.97
CA ASP A 468 17.15 -22.63 -19.50
C ASP A 468 15.88 -23.36 -19.08
N THR A 469 14.77 -23.18 -19.81
CA THR A 469 13.52 -23.92 -19.54
C THR A 469 13.70 -25.43 -19.76
N ARG A 470 14.53 -25.82 -20.74
CA ARG A 470 14.91 -27.24 -20.95
C ARG A 470 15.77 -27.77 -19.81
N ARG A 471 16.63 -26.96 -19.21
CA ARG A 471 17.49 -27.35 -18.08
C ARG A 471 16.69 -27.65 -16.81
N ASP A 472 15.67 -26.85 -16.53
CA ASP A 472 14.73 -27.08 -15.41
C ASP A 472 13.80 -28.29 -15.65
N SER A 473 13.42 -28.56 -16.91
CA SER A 473 12.67 -29.78 -17.24
C SER A 473 13.52 -31.05 -17.11
N SER A 474 14.82 -30.97 -17.42
CA SER A 474 15.73 -32.12 -17.40
C SER A 474 16.14 -32.58 -15.99
N THR A 475 16.03 -31.69 -14.99
CA THR A 475 16.26 -32.05 -13.57
C THR A 475 15.04 -32.69 -12.91
N SER A 476 13.85 -32.60 -13.51
CA SER A 476 12.62 -33.27 -13.02
C SER A 476 12.40 -34.67 -13.62
N THR A 477 13.13 -35.06 -14.66
CA THR A 477 13.01 -36.38 -15.32
C THR A 477 14.06 -37.41 -14.89
N GLY A 478 14.92 -37.11 -13.92
CA GLY A 478 16.03 -37.98 -13.49
C GLY A 478 15.71 -39.02 -12.40
N MET A 479 14.46 -39.16 -11.95
CA MET A 479 14.09 -40.06 -10.85
C MET A 479 12.93 -41.01 -11.19
N ILE A 480 12.90 -41.58 -12.40
CA ILE A 480 12.12 -42.80 -12.69
C ILE A 480 12.89 -43.65 -13.71
N SER A 481 13.85 -44.46 -13.24
CA SER A 481 14.23 -45.75 -13.85
C SER A 481 15.43 -46.32 -13.11
N ASN A 482 15.18 -47.28 -12.21
CA ASN A 482 15.92 -48.55 -12.12
C ASN A 482 15.44 -49.35 -10.91
N GLY A 483 14.98 -50.57 -11.16
CA GLY A 483 14.64 -51.55 -10.12
C GLY A 483 13.62 -52.56 -10.60
N GLY A 484 14.02 -53.41 -11.55
CA GLY A 484 13.49 -54.77 -11.66
C GLY A 484 14.16 -55.68 -10.64
#